data_AF-A0A7S4I4C9-F1
#
_entry.id   AF-A0A7S4I4C9-F1
#
_cell.length_a   1.000
_cell.length_b   1.000
_cell.length_c   1.000
_cell.angle_alpha   90.00
_cell.angle_beta   90.00
_cell.angle_gamma   90.00
#
_symmetry.space_group_name_H-M   'P 1'
#
loop_
_entity.id
_entity.type
_entity.pdbx_description
1 polymer ?
#
loop_
_entity_poly.entity_id
_entity_poly.type
_entity_poly.pdbx_seq_one_letter_code
_entity_poly.pdbx_strand_id
1 'polypeptide(L)'
;ILPPFARHTSSSATRAELNTATIQAIQTPRTMANTIICKLSFGDEMRRFKINTEDITYQTIHTRAEALFGFAPDTKFKLQYKDDEGDVITMATDEEMFEAVALAVSIEPAILR
;
A
#
# COMPACT_ATOMS: atom_id res chain seq x y z
N ILE A 1 -11.62 12.33 -70.94
CA ILE A 1 -10.18 12.57 -70.64
C ILE A 1 -9.92 12.02 -69.24
N LEU A 2 -8.89 11.18 -69.09
CA LEU A 2 -8.38 10.51 -67.87
C LEU A 2 -6.83 10.70 -67.85
N PRO A 3 -6.03 10.40 -66.80
CA PRO A 3 -6.27 9.65 -65.54
C PRO A 3 -6.08 10.62 -64.32
N PRO A 4 -5.31 10.43 -63.19
CA PRO A 4 -4.70 9.23 -62.56
C PRO A 4 -4.75 9.09 -61.00
N PHE A 5 -5.06 7.87 -60.55
CA PHE A 5 -4.26 7.03 -59.62
C PHE A 5 -3.88 7.46 -58.18
N ALA A 6 -4.42 6.75 -57.17
CA ALA A 6 -3.77 6.38 -55.90
C ALA A 6 -4.46 5.11 -55.33
N ARG A 7 -3.88 3.92 -55.53
CA ARG A 7 -3.04 3.14 -54.59
C ARG A 7 -3.74 2.59 -53.33
N HIS A 8 -3.78 1.25 -53.24
CA HIS A 8 -3.40 0.35 -52.12
C HIS A 8 -3.53 0.87 -50.67
N THR A 9 -4.05 0.12 -49.69
CA THR A 9 -3.50 -1.19 -49.25
C THR A 9 -4.53 -2.12 -48.58
N SER A 10 -4.18 -3.41 -48.46
CA SER A 10 -4.86 -4.42 -47.62
C SER A 10 -4.20 -4.53 -46.24
N SER A 11 -4.97 -4.75 -45.17
CA SER A 11 -4.52 -5.45 -43.95
C SER A 11 -5.75 -5.79 -43.08
N SER A 12 -6.17 -7.06 -43.06
CA SER A 12 -5.85 -8.06 -42.02
C SER A 12 -6.61 -7.86 -40.70
N ALA A 13 -7.68 -8.64 -40.52
CA ALA A 13 -8.32 -8.80 -39.22
C ALA A 13 -7.49 -9.73 -38.31
N THR A 14 -7.11 -9.26 -37.12
CA THR A 14 -6.69 -10.15 -36.01
C THR A 14 -6.96 -9.48 -34.66
N ARG A 15 -7.83 -10.16 -33.89
CA ARG A 15 -7.57 -10.55 -32.49
C ARG A 15 -7.33 -9.43 -31.46
N ALA A 16 -8.39 -9.13 -30.71
CA ALA A 16 -8.31 -8.37 -29.47
C ALA A 16 -7.59 -9.19 -28.39
N GLU A 17 -6.41 -8.74 -27.96
CA GLU A 17 -5.71 -9.21 -26.76
C GLU A 17 -4.75 -8.12 -26.26
N LEU A 18 -4.62 -7.99 -24.94
CA LEU A 18 -3.53 -7.33 -24.21
C LEU A 18 -3.33 -5.80 -24.41
N ASN A 19 -3.92 -5.01 -23.51
CA ASN A 19 -3.13 -4.53 -22.36
C ASN A 19 -4.02 -3.90 -21.28
N THR A 20 -4.11 -4.55 -20.12
CA THR A 20 -4.59 -3.92 -18.89
C THR A 20 -3.49 -2.97 -18.42
N ALA A 21 -3.54 -1.71 -18.87
CA ALA A 21 -2.57 -0.71 -18.49
C ALA A 21 -2.57 -0.52 -16.97
N THR A 22 -1.49 -0.98 -16.33
CA THR A 22 -1.20 -0.77 -14.91
C THR A 22 -1.47 0.68 -14.53
N ILE A 23 -2.35 0.90 -13.55
CA ILE A 23 -2.48 2.20 -12.89
C ILE A 23 -1.22 2.40 -12.06
N GLN A 24 -0.13 2.81 -12.72
CA GLN A 24 1.05 3.32 -12.06
C GLN A 24 0.64 4.63 -11.39
N ALA A 25 0.57 4.59 -10.06
CA ALA A 25 0.17 5.73 -9.26
C ALA A 25 1.06 6.93 -9.61
N ILE A 26 0.41 8.05 -9.92
CA ILE A 26 1.07 9.31 -10.24
C ILE A 26 1.96 9.68 -9.04
N GLN A 27 3.27 9.55 -9.20
CA GLN A 27 4.23 9.95 -8.18
C GLN A 27 4.32 11.48 -8.19
N THR A 28 3.43 12.14 -7.45
CA THR A 28 3.68 13.51 -7.02
C THR A 28 5.00 13.55 -6.25
N PRO A 29 5.82 14.60 -6.44
CA PRO A 29 7.09 14.73 -5.75
C PRO A 29 6.84 14.72 -4.25
N ARG A 30 7.53 13.82 -3.54
CA ARG A 30 7.45 13.77 -2.09
C ARG A 30 8.17 14.99 -1.53
N THR A 31 7.42 16.05 -1.25
CA THR A 31 7.62 16.76 0.01
C THR A 31 7.76 15.70 1.10
N MET A 32 8.66 15.91 2.07
CA MET A 32 8.86 15.03 3.24
C MET A 32 7.58 15.03 4.10
N ALA A 33 6.52 14.44 3.56
CA ALA A 33 5.26 14.24 4.23
C ALA A 33 5.54 13.22 5.30
N ASN A 34 5.27 13.60 6.54
CA ASN A 34 5.41 12.78 7.73
C ASN A 34 4.44 11.58 7.72
N THR A 35 3.97 11.12 6.57
CA THR A 35 2.84 10.19 6.40
C THR A 35 3.33 8.84 5.88
N ILE A 36 3.19 7.80 6.69
CA ILE A 36 3.46 6.41 6.31
C ILE A 36 2.19 5.69 5.84
N ILE A 37 2.37 4.57 5.14
CA ILE A 37 1.29 3.64 4.83
C ILE A 37 1.34 2.49 5.84
N CYS A 38 0.37 2.41 6.75
CA CYS A 38 0.19 1.23 7.59
C CYS A 38 -0.62 0.19 6.81
N LYS A 39 -0.07 -1.02 6.66
CA LYS A 39 -0.72 -2.16 6.01
C LYS A 39 -0.95 -3.24 7.07
N LEU A 40 -2.18 -3.37 7.55
CA LEU A 40 -2.59 -4.40 8.49
C LEU A 40 -3.12 -5.63 7.75
N SER A 41 -2.88 -6.81 8.31
CA SER A 41 -3.43 -8.08 7.81
C SER A 41 -3.91 -8.96 8.95
N PHE A 42 -5.11 -9.53 8.81
CA PHE A 42 -5.73 -10.43 9.77
C PHE A 42 -6.50 -11.54 9.03
N GLY A 43 -6.07 -12.78 9.21
CA GLY A 43 -6.59 -13.91 8.43
C GLY A 43 -6.33 -13.71 6.93
N ASP A 44 -7.40 -13.76 6.13
CA ASP A 44 -7.37 -13.51 4.68
C ASP A 44 -7.53 -12.00 4.35
N GLU A 45 -7.92 -11.17 5.32
CA GLU A 45 -8.22 -9.76 5.09
C GLU A 45 -6.98 -8.87 5.24
N MET A 46 -6.80 -7.94 4.29
CA MET A 46 -5.71 -6.96 4.31
C MET A 46 -6.25 -5.55 4.09
N ARG A 47 -5.96 -4.65 5.03
CA ARG A 47 -6.40 -3.25 5.01
C ARG A 47 -5.19 -2.33 5.09
N ARG A 48 -5.19 -1.26 4.28
CA ARG A 48 -4.14 -0.25 4.30
C ARG A 48 -4.72 1.14 4.54
N PHE A 49 -4.06 1.94 5.35
CA PHE A 49 -4.39 3.34 5.58
C PHE A 49 -3.13 4.20 5.62
N LYS A 50 -3.32 5.51 5.55
CA LYS A 50 -2.26 6.50 5.71
C LYS A 50 -2.44 7.21 7.05
N ILE A 51 -1.33 7.44 7.76
CA ILE A 51 -1.29 8.13 9.04
C ILE A 51 0.03 8.88 9.16
N ASN A 52 0.06 9.99 9.91
CA ASN A 52 1.33 10.67 10.18
C ASN A 52 2.13 9.93 11.26
N THR A 53 3.45 10.01 11.18
CA THR A 53 4.43 9.46 12.13
C THR A 53 4.40 10.16 13.49
N GLU A 54 3.77 11.32 13.58
CA GLU A 54 3.46 12.03 14.83
C GLU A 54 2.12 11.60 15.47
N ASP A 55 1.17 11.09 14.67
CA ASP A 55 -0.16 10.64 15.13
C ASP A 55 -0.18 9.14 15.51
N ILE A 56 0.90 8.41 15.19
CA ILE A 56 0.97 6.97 15.37
C ILE A 56 1.38 6.61 16.80
N THR A 57 0.48 5.89 17.47
CA THR A 57 0.72 5.28 18.78
C THR A 57 0.17 3.86 18.75
N TYR A 58 0.61 3.01 19.69
CA TYR A 58 0.05 1.67 19.86
C TYR A 58 -1.48 1.69 19.94
N GLN A 59 -2.04 2.59 20.75
CA GLN A 59 -3.49 2.76 20.90
C GLN A 59 -4.17 3.23 19.60
N THR A 60 -3.56 4.18 18.87
CA THR A 60 -4.12 4.66 17.58
C THR A 60 -4.25 3.50 16.59
N ILE A 61 -3.23 2.62 16.49
CA ILE A 61 -3.25 1.47 15.59
C ILE A 61 -4.24 0.40 16.06
N HIS A 62 -4.37 0.17 17.38
CA HIS A 62 -5.36 -0.76 17.95
C HIS A 62 -6.79 -0.33 17.57
N THR A 63 -7.16 0.93 17.84
CA THR A 63 -8.48 1.47 17.49
C THR A 63 -8.73 1.48 15.98
N ARG A 64 -7.69 1.70 15.15
CA ARG A 64 -7.81 1.57 13.69
C ARG A 64 -8.02 0.13 13.25
N ALA A 65 -7.35 -0.84 13.84
CA ALA A 65 -7.53 -2.25 13.54
C ALA A 65 -8.94 -2.73 13.90
N GLU A 66 -9.45 -2.38 15.09
CA GLU A 66 -10.83 -2.65 15.51
C GLU A 66 -11.85 -2.13 14.48
N ALA A 67 -11.71 -0.87 14.07
CA ALA A 67 -12.61 -0.24 13.10
C ALA A 67 -12.49 -0.80 11.67
N LEU A 68 -11.31 -1.33 11.29
CA LEU A 68 -11.04 -1.84 9.94
C LEU A 68 -11.45 -3.31 9.76
N PHE A 69 -11.29 -4.14 10.79
CA PHE A 69 -11.63 -5.57 10.77
C PHE A 69 -12.94 -5.90 11.49
N GLY A 70 -13.60 -4.90 12.09
CA GLY A 70 -14.88 -5.07 12.79
C GLY A 70 -14.76 -5.88 14.08
N PHE A 71 -13.65 -5.76 14.80
CA PHE A 71 -13.50 -6.41 16.10
C PHE A 71 -14.48 -5.84 17.12
N ALA A 72 -14.91 -6.67 18.08
CA ALA A 72 -15.71 -6.19 19.19
C ALA A 72 -14.86 -5.25 20.09
N PRO A 73 -15.48 -4.29 20.79
CA PRO A 73 -14.81 -3.54 21.85
C PRO A 73 -14.12 -4.51 22.84
N ASP A 74 -12.96 -4.10 23.35
CA ASP A 74 -12.13 -4.89 24.28
C ASP A 74 -11.58 -6.22 23.71
N THR A 75 -11.64 -6.44 22.38
CA THR A 75 -10.99 -7.59 21.74
C THR A 75 -9.47 -7.49 21.93
N LYS A 76 -8.90 -8.42 22.70
CA LYS A 76 -7.46 -8.48 22.93
C LYS A 76 -6.76 -9.16 21.77
N PHE A 77 -6.11 -8.37 20.92
CA PHE A 77 -5.13 -8.86 19.94
C PHE A 77 -3.74 -8.27 20.24
N LYS A 78 -2.72 -8.84 19.59
CA LYS A 78 -1.36 -8.31 19.60
C LYS A 78 -1.04 -7.79 18.22
N LEU A 79 -0.41 -6.62 18.15
CA LEU A 79 0.14 -6.12 16.90
C LEU A 79 1.51 -6.79 16.67
N GLN A 80 1.81 -7.11 15.42
CA GLN A 80 3.10 -7.62 14.98
C GLN A 80 3.50 -6.86 13.73
N TYR A 81 4.79 -6.62 13.55
CA TYR A 81 5.35 -6.06 12.31
C TYR A 81 6.41 -7.00 11.74
N LYS A 82 6.78 -6.77 10.48
CA LYS A 82 7.99 -7.34 9.89
C LYS A 82 9.10 -6.30 9.80
N ASP A 83 10.27 -6.65 10.31
CA ASP A 83 11.51 -5.87 10.15
C ASP A 83 12.16 -6.09 8.77
N ASP A 84 13.38 -5.60 8.60
CA ASP A 84 14.19 -5.74 7.39
C ASP A 84 14.87 -7.11 7.24
N GLU A 85 15.06 -7.86 8.33
CA GLU A 85 15.52 -9.26 8.31
C GLU A 85 14.38 -10.22 7.92
N GLY A 86 13.13 -9.78 8.08
CA GLY A 86 11.90 -10.51 7.76
C GLY A 86 11.25 -11.20 8.96
N ASP A 87 11.79 -11.00 10.15
CA ASP A 87 11.31 -11.56 11.41
C ASP A 87 10.02 -10.87 11.86
N VAL A 88 9.21 -11.61 12.62
CA VAL A 88 7.88 -11.17 13.06
C VAL A 88 7.96 -10.74 14.51
N ILE A 89 8.16 -9.43 14.72
CA ILE A 89 8.31 -8.84 16.04
C ILE A 89 6.94 -8.43 16.58
N THR A 90 6.66 -8.81 17.83
CA THR A 90 5.44 -8.43 18.55
C THR A 90 5.62 -7.05 19.17
N MET A 91 4.65 -6.15 18.98
CA MET A 91 4.56 -4.88 19.69
C MET A 91 3.49 -4.95 20.78
N ALA A 92 3.78 -4.33 21.91
CA ALA A 92 2.91 -4.14 23.06
C ALA A 92 3.01 -2.71 23.65
N THR A 93 4.07 -1.95 23.36
CA THR A 93 4.26 -0.56 23.82
C THR A 93 4.31 0.44 22.66
N ASP A 94 4.25 1.74 23.00
CA ASP A 94 4.49 2.84 22.08
C ASP A 94 5.97 2.99 21.68
N GLU A 95 6.92 2.60 22.54
CA GLU A 95 8.36 2.57 22.21
C GLU A 95 8.65 1.61 21.05
N GLU A 96 8.15 0.36 21.13
CA GLU A 96 8.30 -0.64 20.07
C GLU A 96 7.58 -0.21 18.77
N MET A 97 6.46 0.50 18.89
CA MET A 97 5.75 1.08 17.74
C MET A 97 6.57 2.20 17.07
N PHE A 98 7.28 3.03 17.85
CA PHE A 98 8.13 4.08 17.31
C PHE A 98 9.33 3.51 16.55
N GLU A 99 9.96 2.45 17.06
CA GLU A 99 11.02 1.73 16.35
C GLU A 99 10.52 1.12 15.03
N ALA A 100 9.39 0.40 15.07
CA ALA A 100 8.77 -0.17 13.87
C ALA A 100 8.43 0.90 12.81
N VAL A 101 8.02 2.10 13.24
CA VAL A 101 7.77 3.25 12.38
C VAL A 101 9.05 3.85 11.82
N ALA A 102 10.11 3.99 12.63
CA ALA A 102 11.41 4.47 12.16
C ALA A 102 12.01 3.54 11.10
N LEU A 103 11.91 2.22 11.29
CA LEU A 103 12.26 1.20 10.30
C LEU A 103 11.38 1.31 9.04
N ALA A 104 10.06 1.44 9.20
CA ALA A 104 9.16 1.60 8.07
C ALA A 104 9.42 2.88 7.25
N VAL A 105 9.93 3.97 7.87
CA VAL A 105 10.30 5.22 7.19
C VAL A 105 11.65 5.12 6.46
N SER A 106 12.59 4.32 6.97
CA SER A 106 13.91 4.15 6.32
C SER A 106 13.85 3.32 5.03
N ILE A 107 12.79 2.51 4.87
CA ILE A 107 12.57 1.65 3.70
C ILE A 107 11.71 2.36 2.64
N GLU A 108 12.11 2.30 1.38
CA GLU A 108 11.29 2.78 0.25
C GLU A 108 10.47 1.64 -0.40
N PRO A 109 9.14 1.80 -0.60
CA PRO A 109 8.27 2.86 -0.08
C PRO A 109 8.00 2.70 1.42
N ALA A 110 7.73 3.83 2.10
CA ALA A 110 7.52 3.86 3.55
C ALA A 110 6.21 3.15 3.96
N ILE A 111 6.31 1.86 4.28
CA ILE A 111 5.20 0.96 4.57
C ILE A 111 5.51 0.14 5.82
N LEU A 112 4.71 0.31 6.87
CA LEU A 112 4.66 -0.60 8.02
C LEU A 112 3.80 -1.82 7.65
N ARG A 113 4.27 -3.04 7.92
CA ARG A 113 3.83 -4.28 7.24
C ARG A 113 3.38 -5.42 8.15
#